data_AF-A0A5P9GN97-F1
#
_entry.id   AF-A0A5P9GN97-F1
#
_cell.length_a   1.000
_cell.length_b   1.000
_cell.length_c   1.000
_cell.angle_alpha   90.00
_cell.angle_beta   90.00
_cell.angle_gamma   90.00
#
_symmetry.space_group_name_H-M   'P 1'
#
loop_
_entity.id
_entity.type
_entity.pdbx_description
1 polymer ?
#
loop_
_entity_poly.entity_id
_entity_poly.type
_entity_poly.pdbx_seq_one_letter_code
_entity_poly.pdbx_strand_id
1 'polypeptide(L)'
;MSYAAPRGPKLFFGLIAGTVLGFFAWVIGAELAKQFYRTYQFHQIERCESEFGLRQSDKRANFGFDAGGWTVVGDEPRKLEFVECVRDRLSVSECPASNSPYPAIEVAWSSILYSPNVYVSYYPAEAVQSDKSTD
;
A
#
# COMPACT_ATOMS: atom_id res chain seq x y z
N MET A 1 20.13 -60.33 30.64
CA MET A 1 20.74 -59.15 30.00
C MET A 1 19.69 -58.53 29.10
N SER A 2 19.18 -57.35 29.46
CA SER A 2 18.06 -56.70 28.77
C SER A 2 18.60 -55.76 27.71
N TYR A 3 18.34 -56.06 26.43
CA TYR A 3 18.70 -55.18 25.32
C TYR A 3 17.59 -54.14 25.13
N ALA A 4 17.80 -52.93 25.64
CA ALA A 4 16.91 -51.80 25.36
C ALA A 4 17.32 -51.19 24.01
N ALA A 5 16.46 -51.33 23.00
CA ALA A 5 16.68 -50.74 21.69
C ALA A 5 16.73 -49.19 21.81
N PRO A 6 17.74 -48.52 21.21
CA PRO A 6 17.85 -47.08 21.29
C PRO A 6 16.67 -46.43 20.55
N ARG A 7 15.75 -45.82 21.30
CA ARG A 7 14.62 -45.01 20.79
C ARG A 7 15.08 -43.63 20.28
N GLY A 8 16.23 -43.59 19.60
CA GLY A 8 17.00 -42.37 19.33
C GLY A 8 16.60 -41.58 18.07
N PRO A 9 16.28 -42.17 16.90
CA PRO A 9 16.26 -41.37 15.66
C PRO A 9 14.88 -40.81 15.25
N LYS A 10 13.76 -41.47 15.62
CA LYS A 10 12.44 -41.12 15.06
C LYS A 10 11.87 -39.77 15.51
N LEU A 11 12.23 -39.30 16.70
CA LEU A 11 11.79 -38.01 17.23
C LEU A 11 12.49 -36.83 16.52
N PHE A 12 13.78 -36.97 16.19
CA PHE A 12 14.53 -35.91 15.50
C PHE A 12 14.04 -35.70 14.07
N PHE A 13 13.76 -36.77 13.32
CA PHE A 13 13.20 -36.64 11.97
C PHE A 13 11.81 -36.02 11.95
N GLY A 14 10.95 -36.31 12.94
CA GLY A 14 9.64 -35.66 13.07
C GLY A 14 9.74 -34.15 13.35
N LEU A 15 10.69 -33.75 14.18
CA LEU A 15 10.91 -32.34 14.55
C LEU A 15 11.52 -31.54 13.38
N ILE A 16 12.45 -32.15 12.63
CA ILE A 16 13.00 -31.57 11.40
C ILE A 16 11.91 -31.43 10.32
N ALA A 17 11.09 -32.46 10.10
CA ALA A 17 10.01 -32.38 9.13
C ALA A 17 8.97 -31.30 9.50
N GLY A 18 8.61 -31.19 10.79
CA GLY A 18 7.68 -30.17 11.27
C GLY A 18 8.20 -28.74 11.10
N THR A 19 9.48 -28.50 11.40
CA THR A 19 10.10 -27.17 11.23
C THR A 19 10.21 -26.77 9.76
N VAL A 20 10.57 -27.70 8.88
CA VAL A 20 10.63 -27.45 7.43
C VAL A 20 9.24 -27.10 6.89
N LEU A 21 8.21 -27.89 7.21
CA LEU A 21 6.83 -27.62 6.77
C LEU A 21 6.30 -26.29 7.31
N GLY A 22 6.58 -25.98 8.59
CA GLY A 22 6.20 -24.71 9.20
C GLY A 22 6.87 -23.51 8.51
N PHE A 23 8.15 -23.63 8.16
CA PHE A 23 8.87 -22.60 7.42
C PHE A 23 8.29 -22.37 6.03
N PHE A 24 8.01 -23.43 5.27
CA PHE A 24 7.39 -23.31 3.95
C PHE A 24 5.98 -22.70 4.02
N ALA A 25 5.16 -23.11 4.98
CA ALA A 25 3.85 -22.52 5.20
C ALA A 25 3.93 -21.03 5.54
N TRP A 26 4.91 -20.62 6.36
CA TRP A 26 5.15 -19.21 6.66
C TRP A 26 5.59 -18.40 5.44
N VAL A 27 6.53 -18.92 4.64
CA VAL A 27 6.99 -18.26 3.40
C VAL A 27 5.84 -18.08 2.41
N ILE A 28 5.04 -19.11 2.19
CA ILE A 28 3.86 -19.04 1.30
C ILE A 28 2.83 -18.05 1.86
N GLY A 29 2.56 -18.10 3.16
CA GLY A 29 1.65 -17.17 3.82
C GLY A 29 2.07 -15.71 3.70
N ALA A 30 3.38 -15.43 3.84
CA ALA A 30 3.93 -14.09 3.71
C ALA A 30 3.79 -13.54 2.28
N GLU A 31 4.02 -14.37 1.25
CA GLU A 31 3.84 -13.95 -0.15
C GLU A 31 2.38 -13.74 -0.52
N LEU A 32 1.47 -14.62 -0.08
CA LEU A 32 0.04 -14.46 -0.28
C LEU A 32 -0.49 -13.20 0.42
N ALA A 33 0.01 -12.88 1.61
CA ALA A 33 -0.39 -11.68 2.34
C ALA A 33 -0.05 -10.40 1.55
N LYS A 34 1.11 -10.32 0.89
CA LYS A 34 1.49 -9.17 0.05
C LYS A 34 0.51 -9.00 -1.13
N GLN A 35 0.17 -10.10 -1.82
CA GLN A 35 -0.78 -10.05 -2.94
C GLN A 35 -2.19 -9.64 -2.50
N PHE A 36 -2.64 -10.16 -1.36
CA PHE A 36 -3.92 -9.81 -0.78
C PHE A 36 -3.98 -8.34 -0.40
N TYR A 37 -2.92 -7.83 0.26
CA TYR A 37 -2.83 -6.43 0.67
C TYR A 37 -2.90 -5.47 -0.52
N ARG A 38 -2.19 -5.77 -1.61
CA ARG A 38 -2.29 -4.99 -2.87
C ARG A 38 -3.72 -4.96 -3.40
N THR A 39 -4.36 -6.12 -3.50
CA THR A 39 -5.73 -6.23 -4.03
C THR A 39 -6.71 -5.45 -3.16
N TYR A 40 -6.55 -5.55 -1.83
CA TYR A 40 -7.34 -4.80 -0.87
C TYR A 40 -7.19 -3.29 -1.05
N GLN A 41 -5.96 -2.78 -1.20
CA GLN A 41 -5.72 -1.34 -1.41
C GLN A 41 -6.41 -0.84 -2.69
N PHE A 42 -6.22 -1.53 -3.82
CA PHE A 42 -6.91 -1.16 -5.06
C PHE A 42 -8.42 -1.19 -4.94
N HIS A 43 -8.97 -2.20 -4.25
CA HIS A 43 -10.42 -2.29 -4.05
C HIS A 43 -10.97 -1.13 -3.21
N GLN A 44 -10.24 -0.66 -2.19
CA GLN A 44 -10.65 0.51 -1.41
C GLN A 44 -10.58 1.80 -2.24
N ILE A 45 -9.53 1.96 -3.05
CA ILE A 45 -9.41 3.11 -3.96
C ILE A 45 -10.57 3.11 -4.94
N GLU A 46 -10.86 1.99 -5.61
CA GLU A 46 -11.97 1.84 -6.55
C GLU A 46 -13.33 2.11 -5.89
N ARG A 47 -13.48 1.73 -4.61
CA ARG A 47 -14.69 2.05 -3.84
C ARG A 47 -14.83 3.55 -3.62
N CYS A 48 -13.77 4.24 -3.18
CA CYS A 48 -13.79 5.71 -3.06
C CYS A 48 -14.03 6.38 -4.43
N GLU A 49 -13.39 5.88 -5.50
CA GLU A 49 -13.60 6.40 -6.86
C GLU A 49 -15.05 6.27 -7.31
N SER A 50 -15.70 5.13 -7.04
CA SER A 50 -17.10 4.88 -7.37
C SER A 50 -18.05 5.74 -6.54
N GLU A 51 -17.78 5.87 -5.23
CA GLU A 51 -18.59 6.64 -4.28
C GLU A 51 -18.67 8.12 -4.67
N PHE A 52 -17.55 8.71 -5.07
CA PHE A 52 -17.48 10.11 -5.53
C PHE A 52 -17.54 10.23 -7.06
N GLY A 53 -17.62 9.12 -7.80
CA GLY A 53 -17.75 9.01 -9.26
C GLY A 53 -16.55 9.46 -10.10
N LEU A 54 -15.33 9.45 -9.55
CA LEU A 54 -14.12 10.03 -10.14
C LEU A 54 -13.92 9.57 -11.60
N ARG A 55 -13.63 10.50 -12.51
CA ARG A 55 -13.43 10.17 -13.93
C ARG A 55 -11.96 9.91 -14.21
N GLN A 56 -11.69 9.18 -15.29
CA GLN A 56 -10.30 8.96 -15.74
C GLN A 56 -9.59 10.27 -16.11
N SER A 57 -10.32 11.29 -16.57
CA SER A 57 -9.80 12.65 -16.84
C SER A 57 -9.31 13.37 -15.58
N ASP A 58 -9.82 12.98 -14.41
CA ASP A 58 -9.48 13.61 -13.12
C ASP A 58 -8.12 13.10 -12.60
N LYS A 59 -7.60 12.02 -13.22
CA LYS A 59 -6.34 11.38 -12.87
C LYS A 59 -5.24 11.87 -13.80
N ARG A 60 -4.23 12.52 -13.24
CA ARG A 60 -3.00 12.84 -13.98
C ARG A 60 -2.07 11.64 -13.89
N ALA A 61 -1.72 11.06 -15.03
CA ALA A 61 -0.80 9.93 -15.03
C ALA A 61 0.60 10.38 -14.60
N ASN A 62 1.18 9.67 -13.63
CA ASN A 62 2.58 9.81 -13.24
C ASN A 62 3.33 8.61 -13.79
N PHE A 63 4.14 8.85 -14.81
CA PHE A 63 4.99 7.83 -15.43
C PHE A 63 6.42 7.96 -14.90
N GLY A 64 6.82 7.02 -14.04
CA GLY A 64 8.21 6.81 -13.65
C GLY A 64 8.85 5.66 -14.47
N PHE A 65 10.17 5.53 -14.42
CA PHE A 65 10.95 4.63 -15.29
C PHE A 65 10.55 3.14 -15.23
N ASP A 66 9.83 2.67 -14.19
CA ASP A 66 9.34 1.28 -14.06
C ASP A 66 7.99 1.16 -13.29
N ALA A 67 7.32 2.28 -13.05
CA ALA A 67 6.14 2.37 -12.18
C ALA A 67 4.96 3.01 -12.91
N GLY A 68 3.81 2.34 -12.87
CA GLY A 68 2.53 2.95 -13.23
C GLY A 68 2.03 3.77 -12.05
N GLY A 69 1.38 4.89 -12.32
CA GLY A 69 0.85 5.73 -11.27
C GLY A 69 -0.07 6.82 -11.78
N TRP A 70 -0.79 7.43 -10.85
CA TRP A 70 -1.55 8.63 -11.11
C TRP A 70 -1.72 9.48 -9.86
N THR A 71 -1.99 10.76 -10.07
CA THR A 71 -2.27 11.74 -9.03
C THR A 71 -3.66 12.36 -9.25
N VAL A 72 -4.37 12.59 -8.15
CA VAL A 72 -5.60 13.38 -8.11
C VAL A 72 -5.37 14.57 -7.19
N VAL A 73 -5.68 15.76 -7.67
CA VAL A 73 -5.60 17.02 -6.91
C VAL A 73 -7.00 17.38 -6.45
N GLY A 74 -7.17 17.72 -5.17
CA GLY A 74 -8.43 18.15 -4.56
C GLY A 74 -8.82 19.59 -4.91
N ASP A 75 -8.73 19.97 -6.19
CA ASP A 75 -9.09 21.30 -6.70
C ASP A 75 -10.61 21.50 -6.86
N GLU A 76 -11.37 20.40 -6.81
CA GLU A 76 -12.83 20.38 -6.84
C GLU A 76 -13.37 19.65 -5.60
N PRO A 77 -14.57 20.01 -5.08
CA PRO A 77 -15.14 19.40 -3.87
C PRO A 77 -15.16 17.87 -3.91
N ARG A 78 -15.54 17.31 -5.07
CA ARG A 78 -15.60 15.87 -5.29
C ARG A 78 -14.23 15.18 -5.24
N LYS A 79 -13.20 15.85 -5.76
CA LYS A 79 -11.82 15.32 -5.75
C LYS A 79 -11.21 15.47 -4.36
N LEU A 80 -11.57 16.52 -3.62
CA LEU A 80 -11.19 16.70 -2.22
C LEU A 80 -11.78 15.57 -1.35
N GLU A 81 -13.08 15.29 -1.48
CA GLU A 81 -13.75 14.18 -0.77
C GLU A 81 -13.10 12.83 -1.10
N PHE A 82 -12.71 12.62 -2.36
CA PHE A 82 -11.95 11.44 -2.74
C PHE A 82 -10.58 11.36 -2.05
N VAL A 83 -9.82 12.46 -2.03
CA VAL A 83 -8.51 12.53 -1.36
C VAL A 83 -8.64 12.20 0.12
N GLU A 84 -9.66 12.73 0.79
CA GLU A 84 -9.95 12.44 2.20
C GLU A 84 -10.39 10.98 2.42
N CYS A 85 -11.27 10.45 1.58
CA CYS A 85 -11.70 9.04 1.65
C CYS A 85 -10.52 8.07 1.58
N VAL A 86 -9.58 8.31 0.66
CA VAL A 86 -8.41 7.46 0.51
C VAL A 86 -7.43 7.65 1.67
N ARG A 87 -7.25 8.89 2.16
CA ARG A 87 -6.44 9.18 3.35
C ARG A 87 -6.94 8.43 4.59
N ASP A 88 -8.25 8.37 4.79
CA ASP A 88 -8.85 7.76 5.99
C ASP A 88 -8.88 6.22 5.92
N ARG A 89 -9.05 5.66 4.71
CA ARG A 89 -9.21 4.20 4.54
C ARG A 89 -7.91 3.45 4.31
N LEU A 90 -6.84 4.12 3.88
CA LEU A 90 -5.56 3.50 3.56
C LEU A 90 -4.43 4.03 4.41
N SER A 91 -3.38 3.22 4.56
CA SER A 91 -2.11 3.70 5.08
C SER A 91 -1.46 4.57 4.00
N VAL A 92 -1.52 5.88 4.19
CA VAL A 92 -0.88 6.86 3.32
C VAL A 92 0.44 7.33 3.91
N SER A 93 1.43 7.57 3.06
CA SER A 93 2.65 8.26 3.42
C SER A 93 2.41 9.76 3.31
N GLU A 94 2.50 10.50 4.40
CA GLU A 94 2.44 11.97 4.36
C GLU A 94 3.74 12.52 3.77
N CYS A 95 3.63 13.24 2.67
CA CYS A 95 4.72 13.94 2.01
C CYS A 95 4.74 15.42 2.43
N PRO A 96 5.88 16.11 2.28
CA PRO A 96 5.90 17.56 2.46
C PRO A 96 4.85 18.21 1.55
N ALA A 97 4.31 19.35 2.01
CA ALA A 97 3.33 20.11 1.24
C ALA A 97 3.84 20.33 -0.19
N SER A 98 2.98 20.04 -1.16
CA SER A 98 3.31 20.36 -2.55
C SER A 98 3.14 21.86 -2.77
N ASN A 99 3.72 22.40 -3.85
CA ASN A 99 3.49 23.80 -4.28
C ASN A 99 2.04 24.05 -4.79
N SER A 100 1.09 23.19 -4.40
CA SER A 100 -0.33 23.28 -4.76
C SER A 100 -1.10 23.82 -3.57
N PRO A 101 -2.00 24.80 -3.78
CA PRO A 101 -2.92 25.27 -2.74
C PRO A 101 -3.99 24.22 -2.37
N TYR A 102 -4.05 23.10 -3.11
CA TYR A 102 -4.99 22.01 -2.89
C TYR A 102 -4.24 20.74 -2.45
N PRO A 103 -4.83 19.94 -1.55
CA PRO A 103 -4.25 18.66 -1.18
C PRO A 103 -4.30 17.72 -2.39
N ALA A 104 -3.36 16.79 -2.47
CA ALA A 104 -3.30 15.83 -3.55
C ALA A 104 -2.99 14.44 -3.02
N ILE A 105 -3.42 13.43 -3.77
CA ILE A 105 -3.05 12.05 -3.51
C ILE A 105 -2.41 11.45 -4.74
N GLU A 106 -1.27 10.81 -4.55
CA GLU A 106 -0.56 10.07 -5.57
C GLU A 106 -0.64 8.58 -5.25
N VAL A 107 -1.06 7.80 -6.23
CA VAL A 107 -1.08 6.35 -6.18
C VAL A 107 -0.07 5.86 -7.19
N ALA A 108 1.01 5.26 -6.71
CA ALA A 108 2.03 4.63 -7.54
C ALA A 108 2.07 3.13 -7.26
N TRP A 109 2.29 2.33 -8.29
CA TRP A 109 2.51 0.90 -8.16
C TRP A 109 3.69 0.48 -9.02
N SER A 110 4.52 -0.38 -8.46
CA SER A 110 5.58 -1.02 -9.22
C SER A 110 5.01 -2.13 -10.09
N SER A 111 5.43 -2.16 -11.36
CA SER A 111 5.15 -3.28 -12.26
C SER A 111 6.10 -4.46 -12.03
N ILE A 112 7.13 -4.27 -11.19
CA ILE A 112 8.15 -5.29 -10.92
C ILE A 112 7.52 -6.45 -10.17
N LEU A 113 7.57 -7.63 -10.80
CA LEU A 113 6.97 -8.90 -10.35
C LEU A 113 7.27 -9.29 -8.89
N TYR A 114 8.36 -8.76 -8.32
CA TYR A 114 8.88 -9.11 -6.99
C TYR A 114 8.53 -8.11 -5.88
N SER A 115 7.91 -6.97 -6.19
CA SER A 115 7.46 -6.01 -5.17
C SER A 115 6.14 -5.37 -5.62
N PRO A 116 5.01 -6.09 -5.49
CA PRO A 116 3.69 -5.61 -5.86
C PRO A 116 3.16 -4.64 -4.79
N ASN A 117 3.91 -3.59 -4.48
CA ASN A 117 3.53 -2.59 -3.49
C ASN A 117 2.78 -1.45 -4.18
N VAL A 118 1.64 -1.07 -3.60
CA VAL A 118 0.95 0.17 -3.91
C VAL A 118 1.40 1.19 -2.88
N TYR A 119 1.97 2.28 -3.39
CA TYR A 119 2.40 3.42 -2.60
C TYR A 119 1.34 4.50 -2.77
N VAL A 120 0.72 4.88 -1.65
CA VAL A 120 -0.24 5.98 -1.61
C VAL A 120 0.41 7.11 -0.83
N SER A 121 0.66 8.22 -1.50
CA SER A 121 1.31 9.39 -0.95
C SER A 121 0.30 10.52 -0.85
N TYR A 122 0.17 11.13 0.33
CA TYR A 122 -0.68 12.27 0.57
C TYR A 122 0.16 13.55 0.63
N TYR A 123 -0.19 14.51 -0.20
CA TYR A 123 0.39 15.85 -0.21
C TYR A 123 -0.61 16.80 0.42
N PRO A 124 -0.34 17.36 1.61
CA PRO A 124 -1.21 18.37 2.18
C PRO A 124 -1.18 19.62 1.30
N ALA A 125 -2.27 20.40 1.36
CA ALA A 125 -2.30 21.73 0.77
C ALA A 125 -1.19 22.58 1.38
N GLU A 126 -0.55 23.42 0.55
CA GLU A 126 0.33 24.46 1.07
C GLU A 126 -0.50 25.35 1.99
N ALA A 127 -0.07 25.50 3.25
CA ALA A 127 -0.65 26.50 4.12
C ALA A 127 -0.37 27.84 3.46
N VAL A 128 -1.40 28.51 2.94
CA VAL A 128 -1.30 29.89 2.48
C VAL A 128 -0.72 30.66 3.65
N GLN A 129 0.58 30.98 3.61
CA GLN A 129 1.17 31.95 4.51
C GLN A 129 0.40 33.22 4.23
N SER A 130 -0.54 33.53 5.14
CA SER A 130 -1.16 34.83 5.23
C SER A 130 -0.03 35.76 5.61
N ASP A 131 0.70 36.22 4.59
CA ASP A 131 1.69 37.27 4.72
C ASP A 131 0.89 38.49 5.15
N LYS A 132 0.89 38.66 6.47
CA LYS A 132 0.40 39.82 7.17
C LYS A 132 1.36 40.93 6.78
N SER A 133 1.06 41.55 5.63
CA SER A 133 1.64 42.80 5.16
C SER A 133 1.62 43.78 6.32
N THR A 134 2.78 43.89 6.96
CA THR A 134 3.11 45.00 7.83
C THR A 134 3.81 45.96 6.90
N ASP A 135 3.07 46.98 6.45
CA ASP A 135 3.53 48.37 6.25
C ASP A 135 2.40 49.22 5.65
#